data_AF-A0A1F2TVZ6-F1
#
_entry.id   AF-A0A1F2TVZ6-F1
#
_cell.length_a   1.000
_cell.length_b   1.000
_cell.length_c   1.000
_cell.angle_alpha   90.00
_cell.angle_beta   90.00
_cell.angle_gamma   90.00
#
_symmetry.space_group_name_H-M   'P 1'
#
loop_
_entity.id
_entity.type
_entity.pdbx_description
1 polymer ?
#
loop_
_entity_poly.entity_id
_entity_poly.type
_entity_poly.pdbx_seq_one_letter_code
_entity_poly.pdbx_strand_id
1 'polypeptide(L)'
;MLASCAGLEKSEHVLSPTVAGPIPGVFIEQPRPLEPKDGRNIEVASQPITLLLENSPNNSQRPIAYLFEIATDNAFNTKVFTRAGVTSGEGGRTSLRLPEALATGRTYYWRAQAADGANTGPYSGPAHFNIFTQVVIDRPVLLQPVNNAQLDSVLPRFLIGNAPRSGPVGALSYQIEVADGDSFANKHVVWTVGEQPTQTRLDAPSGLPSGKQLFWRARAYDTTGAAGDWSASAAFRTAAVTVPTPTPGTGGSCASRGTPLEILQCRRNQYGAHMNATEIVAFLKASAKDINTLATVGGPWGTLVKTSGSQCNGYSCDILCLGNGSGQIQRDVLIDAEGSQTPIWGGPLSGSGIAVRQCEAQ
;
A
#
# COMPACT_ATOMS: atom_id res chain seq x y z
N MET A 1 -22.12 -66.32 -80.67
CA MET A 1 -23.20 -65.33 -80.55
C MET A 1 -23.10 -64.69 -79.17
N LEU A 2 -22.86 -63.39 -79.14
CA LEU A 2 -22.89 -62.55 -77.95
C LEU A 2 -24.35 -62.31 -77.54
N ALA A 3 -24.67 -62.43 -76.26
CA ALA A 3 -25.86 -61.85 -75.63
C ALA A 3 -25.44 -61.46 -74.20
N SER A 4 -24.96 -60.22 -74.04
CA SER A 4 -25.74 -59.05 -73.60
C SER A 4 -25.73 -58.93 -72.07
N CYS A 5 -24.82 -58.09 -71.57
CA CYS A 5 -24.91 -57.52 -70.22
C CYS A 5 -26.07 -56.52 -70.20
N ALA A 6 -27.17 -56.87 -69.55
CA ALA A 6 -28.20 -55.91 -69.17
C ALA A 6 -27.66 -55.00 -68.06
N GLY A 7 -27.94 -53.69 -68.20
CA GLY A 7 -27.29 -52.60 -67.49
C GLY A 7 -27.41 -52.66 -65.96
N LEU A 8 -26.28 -52.41 -65.31
CA LEU A 8 -26.27 -51.83 -63.97
C LEU A 8 -26.67 -50.36 -64.13
N GLU A 9 -27.95 -50.06 -63.96
CA GLU A 9 -28.38 -48.68 -63.76
C GLU A 9 -27.76 -48.19 -62.44
N LYS A 10 -26.84 -47.24 -62.57
CA LYS A 10 -26.28 -46.52 -61.43
C LYS A 10 -27.43 -45.71 -60.84
N SER A 11 -27.80 -45.99 -59.59
CA SER A 11 -28.81 -45.22 -58.87
C SER A 11 -28.49 -43.72 -59.00
N GLU A 12 -29.41 -42.94 -59.58
CA GLU A 12 -29.25 -41.49 -59.76
C GLU A 12 -29.33 -40.70 -58.44
N HIS A 13 -29.59 -41.38 -57.32
CA HIS A 13 -29.78 -40.80 -55.99
C HIS A 13 -28.75 -41.29 -54.96
N VAL A 14 -27.51 -41.53 -55.37
CA VAL A 14 -26.44 -41.78 -54.39
C VAL A 14 -26.05 -40.44 -53.75
N LEU A 15 -26.64 -40.12 -52.60
CA LEU A 15 -26.34 -38.88 -51.87
C LEU A 15 -24.98 -38.92 -51.14
N SER A 16 -24.30 -40.07 -51.11
CA SER A 16 -22.97 -40.20 -50.49
C SER A 16 -21.91 -39.42 -51.30
N PRO A 17 -21.26 -38.40 -50.71
CA PRO A 17 -20.35 -37.51 -51.44
C PRO A 17 -19.13 -38.23 -52.01
N THR A 18 -18.61 -39.24 -51.32
CA THR A 18 -17.44 -40.04 -51.76
C THR A 18 -17.69 -40.86 -53.03
N VAL A 19 -18.95 -41.17 -53.34
CA VAL A 19 -19.33 -42.03 -54.48
C VAL A 19 -19.88 -41.21 -55.64
N ALA A 20 -20.67 -40.17 -55.34
CA ALA A 20 -21.34 -39.36 -56.36
C ALA A 20 -20.58 -38.08 -56.73
N GLY A 21 -19.60 -37.65 -55.93
CA GLY A 21 -18.86 -36.41 -56.21
C GLY A 21 -19.72 -35.15 -56.08
N PRO A 22 -19.23 -33.99 -56.62
CA PRO A 22 -19.96 -32.73 -56.64
C PRO A 22 -21.30 -32.84 -57.38
N ILE A 23 -22.34 -32.21 -56.84
CA ILE A 23 -23.68 -32.16 -57.47
C ILE A 23 -23.78 -30.85 -58.28
N PRO A 24 -23.98 -30.90 -59.61
CA PRO A 24 -24.16 -29.70 -60.42
C PRO A 24 -25.33 -28.82 -59.95
N GLY A 25 -25.14 -27.50 -59.94
CA GLY A 25 -26.19 -26.54 -59.55
C GLY A 25 -26.35 -26.34 -58.04
N VAL A 26 -25.56 -27.03 -57.20
CA VAL A 26 -25.49 -26.74 -55.76
C VAL A 26 -24.72 -25.45 -55.54
N PHE A 27 -25.32 -24.52 -54.79
CA PHE A 27 -24.65 -23.34 -54.25
C PHE A 27 -24.54 -23.47 -52.72
N ILE A 28 -23.39 -23.09 -52.20
CA ILE A 28 -23.12 -22.96 -50.77
C ILE A 28 -22.46 -21.59 -50.60
N GLU A 29 -23.13 -20.67 -49.95
CA GLU A 29 -22.61 -19.32 -49.71
C GLU A 29 -21.66 -19.29 -48.51
N GLN A 30 -20.95 -18.16 -48.36
CA GLN A 30 -20.07 -17.97 -47.21
C GLN A 30 -20.89 -17.93 -45.90
N PRO A 31 -20.40 -18.55 -44.81
CA PRO A 31 -21.00 -18.34 -43.50
C PRO A 31 -20.67 -16.95 -42.97
N ARG A 32 -21.38 -16.50 -41.94
CA ARG A 32 -21.14 -15.20 -41.30
C ARG A 32 -20.62 -15.37 -39.86
N PRO A 33 -19.37 -14.99 -39.57
CA PRO A 33 -18.82 -14.90 -38.22
C PRO A 33 -19.68 -14.02 -37.31
N LEU A 34 -19.98 -14.49 -36.10
CA LEU A 34 -20.76 -13.77 -35.09
C LEU A 34 -19.95 -13.51 -33.82
N GLU A 35 -19.34 -14.55 -33.24
CA GLU A 35 -18.52 -14.42 -32.01
C GLU A 35 -17.19 -15.19 -32.13
N PRO A 36 -16.09 -14.67 -31.58
CA PRO A 36 -15.95 -13.30 -31.10
C PRO A 36 -16.17 -12.28 -32.23
N LYS A 37 -16.88 -11.18 -31.92
CA LYS A 37 -17.06 -10.06 -32.85
C LYS A 37 -15.71 -9.52 -33.32
N ASP A 38 -15.71 -9.00 -34.54
CA ASP A 38 -14.53 -8.36 -35.11
C ASP A 38 -14.03 -7.21 -34.22
N GLY A 39 -12.71 -7.19 -33.97
CA GLY A 39 -12.08 -6.23 -33.07
C GLY A 39 -12.23 -6.51 -31.56
N ARG A 40 -12.83 -7.63 -31.15
CA ARG A 40 -13.06 -7.90 -29.72
C ARG A 40 -11.74 -8.07 -28.96
N ASN A 41 -11.60 -7.40 -27.82
CA ASN A 41 -10.58 -7.70 -26.82
C ASN A 41 -11.14 -8.73 -25.82
N ILE A 42 -10.41 -9.80 -25.58
CA ILE A 42 -10.80 -10.89 -24.69
C ILE A 42 -9.67 -11.12 -23.69
N GLU A 43 -10.01 -11.13 -22.41
CA GLU A 43 -9.05 -11.40 -21.36
C GLU A 43 -8.64 -12.89 -21.40
N VAL A 44 -7.35 -13.17 -21.19
CA VAL A 44 -6.81 -14.53 -21.18
C VAL A 44 -7.54 -15.46 -20.20
N ALA A 45 -8.08 -14.92 -19.09
CA ALA A 45 -8.85 -15.66 -18.10
C ALA A 45 -10.25 -16.09 -18.59
N SER A 46 -10.77 -15.47 -19.66
CA SER A 46 -12.08 -15.81 -20.26
C SER A 46 -12.01 -16.98 -21.26
N GLN A 47 -10.87 -17.65 -21.36
CA GLN A 47 -10.63 -18.76 -22.28
C GLN A 47 -11.05 -20.13 -21.71
N PRO A 48 -11.23 -21.16 -22.56
CA PRO A 48 -11.08 -21.16 -24.02
C PRO A 48 -12.26 -20.50 -24.75
N ILE A 49 -11.95 -19.95 -25.93
CA ILE A 49 -12.88 -19.20 -26.77
C ILE A 49 -13.90 -20.12 -27.43
N THR A 50 -15.13 -19.64 -27.58
CA THR A 50 -16.15 -20.25 -28.44
C THR A 50 -16.31 -19.40 -29.69
N LEU A 51 -16.05 -20.01 -30.85
CA LEU A 51 -16.40 -19.44 -32.15
C LEU A 51 -17.87 -19.70 -32.43
N LEU A 52 -18.57 -18.72 -32.99
CA LEU A 52 -19.96 -18.82 -33.38
C LEU A 52 -20.15 -18.18 -34.74
N LEU A 53 -20.81 -18.89 -35.66
CA LEU A 53 -21.20 -18.37 -36.96
C LEU A 53 -22.72 -18.54 -37.19
N GLU A 54 -23.26 -17.71 -38.06
CA GLU A 54 -24.53 -17.94 -38.75
C GLU A 54 -24.27 -18.86 -39.95
N ASN A 55 -25.10 -19.89 -40.09
CA ASN A 55 -24.92 -20.95 -41.07
C ASN A 55 -25.06 -20.42 -42.50
N SER A 56 -24.20 -20.92 -43.40
CA SER A 56 -24.25 -20.68 -44.84
C SER A 56 -25.62 -20.96 -45.47
N PRO A 57 -26.23 -19.96 -46.15
CA PRO A 57 -27.30 -20.20 -47.11
C PRO A 57 -26.85 -21.19 -48.20
N ASN A 58 -27.70 -22.17 -48.52
CA ASN A 58 -27.39 -23.20 -49.52
C ASN A 58 -28.67 -23.88 -50.04
N ASN A 59 -28.55 -24.57 -51.17
CA ASN A 59 -29.59 -25.46 -51.71
C ASN A 59 -29.15 -26.95 -51.72
N SER A 60 -28.14 -27.31 -50.94
CA SER A 60 -27.63 -28.69 -50.96
C SER A 60 -28.64 -29.65 -50.35
N GLN A 61 -28.78 -30.82 -50.95
CA GLN A 61 -29.57 -31.94 -50.41
C GLN A 61 -28.75 -32.79 -49.43
N ARG A 62 -27.48 -32.45 -49.20
CA ARG A 62 -26.56 -33.14 -48.29
C ARG A 62 -26.36 -32.32 -47.01
N PRO A 63 -26.07 -32.98 -45.87
CA PRO A 63 -25.72 -32.28 -44.64
C PRO A 63 -24.52 -31.36 -44.81
N ILE A 64 -24.60 -30.15 -44.25
CA ILE A 64 -23.51 -29.19 -44.26
C ILE A 64 -22.62 -29.38 -43.02
N ALA A 65 -21.32 -29.37 -43.25
CA ALA A 65 -20.31 -29.30 -42.21
C ALA A 65 -19.35 -28.13 -42.47
N TYR A 66 -18.76 -27.62 -41.40
CA TYR A 66 -17.87 -26.47 -41.41
C TYR A 66 -16.41 -26.86 -41.18
N LEU A 67 -15.54 -26.14 -41.88
CA LEU A 67 -14.12 -26.01 -41.56
C LEU A 67 -13.91 -24.68 -40.86
N PHE A 68 -13.37 -24.69 -39.64
CA PHE A 68 -12.92 -23.51 -38.92
C PHE A 68 -11.39 -23.42 -38.97
N GLU A 69 -10.87 -22.21 -39.21
CA GLU A 69 -9.44 -21.91 -39.15
C GLU A 69 -9.20 -20.70 -38.25
N ILE A 70 -8.15 -20.75 -37.44
CA ILE A 70 -7.61 -19.61 -36.69
C ILE A 70 -6.14 -19.43 -37.08
N ALA A 71 -5.75 -18.19 -37.34
CA ALA A 71 -4.41 -17.80 -37.70
C ALA A 71 -3.93 -16.59 -36.89
N THR A 72 -2.61 -16.36 -36.87
CA THR A 72 -2.00 -15.15 -36.28
C THR A 72 -1.81 -14.02 -37.30
N ASP A 73 -2.20 -14.25 -38.56
CA ASP A 73 -2.16 -13.26 -39.63
C ASP A 73 -3.44 -13.31 -40.47
N ASN A 74 -3.84 -12.16 -41.00
CA ASN A 74 -5.09 -12.02 -41.76
C ASN A 74 -5.10 -12.77 -43.11
N ALA A 75 -3.92 -13.13 -43.63
CA ALA A 75 -3.80 -13.90 -44.87
C ALA A 75 -3.89 -15.42 -44.62
N PHE A 76 -3.96 -15.85 -43.35
CA PHE A 76 -4.00 -17.26 -42.93
C PHE A 76 -2.77 -18.06 -43.40
N ASN A 77 -1.60 -17.40 -43.48
CA ASN A 77 -0.33 -18.08 -43.76
C ASN A 77 0.15 -18.90 -42.56
N THR A 78 -0.15 -18.43 -41.35
CA THR A 78 0.27 -19.02 -40.07
C THR A 78 -0.95 -19.44 -39.26
N LYS A 79 -1.46 -20.65 -39.54
CA LYS A 79 -2.61 -21.22 -38.86
C LYS A 79 -2.17 -21.86 -37.53
N VAL A 80 -2.85 -21.48 -36.46
CA VAL A 80 -2.62 -22.02 -35.10
C VAL A 80 -3.67 -23.06 -34.70
N PHE A 81 -4.81 -23.09 -35.39
CA PHE A 81 -5.85 -24.07 -35.16
C PHE A 81 -6.67 -24.30 -36.43
N THR A 82 -6.98 -25.56 -36.73
CA THR A 82 -7.85 -25.95 -37.83
C THR A 82 -8.76 -27.09 -37.37
N ARG A 83 -10.07 -26.97 -37.62
CA ARG A 83 -11.05 -28.02 -37.32
C ARG A 83 -12.04 -28.19 -38.47
N ALA A 84 -11.96 -29.32 -39.14
CA ALA A 84 -12.91 -29.74 -40.17
C ALA A 84 -14.06 -30.58 -39.58
N GLY A 85 -15.15 -30.71 -40.34
CA GLY A 85 -16.24 -31.63 -40.04
C GLY A 85 -17.15 -31.20 -38.89
N VAL A 86 -17.20 -29.91 -38.57
CA VAL A 86 -18.13 -29.39 -37.55
C VAL A 86 -19.53 -29.34 -38.16
N THR A 87 -20.40 -30.28 -37.79
CA THR A 87 -21.77 -30.36 -38.31
C THR A 87 -22.56 -29.07 -38.03
N SER A 88 -23.40 -28.66 -38.98
CA SER A 88 -24.27 -27.51 -38.81
C SER A 88 -25.15 -27.63 -37.56
N GLY A 89 -25.13 -26.61 -36.71
CA GLY A 89 -25.98 -26.55 -35.51
C GLY A 89 -27.42 -26.12 -35.80
N GLU A 90 -28.28 -26.32 -34.80
CA GLU A 90 -29.71 -25.95 -34.85
C GLU A 90 -29.92 -24.42 -34.83
N GLY A 91 -31.11 -23.97 -35.24
CA GLY A 91 -31.48 -22.54 -35.17
C GLY A 91 -30.66 -21.63 -36.09
N GLY A 92 -30.06 -22.18 -37.15
CA GLY A 92 -29.28 -21.42 -38.14
C GLY A 92 -27.90 -20.98 -37.66
N ARG A 93 -27.38 -21.55 -36.57
CA ARG A 93 -26.06 -21.19 -36.02
C ARG A 93 -25.23 -22.42 -35.70
N THR A 94 -23.92 -22.29 -35.86
CA THR A 94 -22.95 -23.33 -35.52
C THR A 94 -21.89 -22.76 -34.60
N SER A 95 -21.56 -23.49 -33.54
CA SER A 95 -20.53 -23.09 -32.59
C SER A 95 -19.41 -24.11 -32.48
N LEU A 96 -18.20 -23.63 -32.18
CA LEU A 96 -17.04 -24.44 -31.91
C LEU A 96 -16.28 -23.87 -30.72
N ARG A 97 -16.28 -24.58 -29.60
CA ARG A 97 -15.42 -24.27 -28.46
C ARG A 97 -14.01 -24.80 -28.72
N LEU A 98 -13.00 -23.95 -28.56
CA LEU A 98 -11.61 -24.34 -28.72
C LEU A 98 -11.20 -25.33 -27.61
N PRO A 99 -10.38 -26.34 -27.92
CA PRO A 99 -9.93 -27.31 -26.92
C PRO A 99 -8.88 -26.72 -25.98
N GLU A 100 -8.09 -25.75 -26.44
CA GLU A 100 -6.99 -25.15 -25.71
C GLU A 100 -7.09 -23.63 -25.69
N ALA A 101 -6.49 -23.02 -24.68
CA ALA A 101 -6.35 -21.57 -24.61
C ALA A 101 -5.29 -21.08 -25.60
N LEU A 102 -5.60 -20.00 -26.29
CA LEU A 102 -4.69 -19.27 -27.16
C LEU A 102 -3.72 -18.41 -26.34
N ALA A 103 -2.51 -18.22 -26.84
CA ALA A 103 -1.52 -17.38 -26.20
C ALA A 103 -1.98 -15.90 -26.15
N THR A 104 -1.69 -15.24 -25.04
CA THR A 104 -2.00 -13.82 -24.84
C THR A 104 -1.02 -12.89 -25.56
N GLY A 105 -1.36 -11.60 -25.62
CA GLY A 105 -0.52 -10.54 -26.17
C GLY A 105 -0.52 -10.45 -27.69
N ARG A 106 -1.53 -11.01 -28.37
CA ARG A 106 -1.61 -10.98 -29.84
C ARG A 106 -3.04 -11.01 -30.38
N THR A 107 -3.15 -10.58 -31.64
CA THR A 107 -4.35 -10.68 -32.46
C THR A 107 -4.43 -12.05 -33.12
N TYR A 108 -5.64 -12.61 -33.15
CA TYR A 108 -5.98 -13.81 -33.90
C TYR A 108 -7.06 -13.48 -34.92
N TYR A 109 -6.96 -14.11 -36.08
CA TYR A 109 -7.93 -14.05 -37.17
C TYR A 109 -8.60 -15.39 -37.30
N TRP A 110 -9.91 -15.42 -37.49
CA TRP A 110 -10.64 -16.66 -37.70
C TRP A 110 -11.60 -16.54 -38.87
N ARG A 111 -11.79 -17.66 -39.57
CA ARG A 111 -12.74 -17.78 -40.68
C ARG A 111 -13.32 -19.18 -40.71
N ALA A 112 -14.42 -19.33 -41.42
CA ALA A 112 -15.00 -20.64 -41.67
C ALA A 112 -15.52 -20.77 -43.11
N GLN A 113 -15.60 -22.00 -43.60
CA GLN A 113 -16.29 -22.32 -44.87
C GLN A 113 -17.18 -23.54 -44.68
N ALA A 114 -18.25 -23.62 -45.46
CA ALA A 114 -19.17 -24.74 -45.49
C ALA A 114 -18.84 -25.71 -46.63
N ALA A 115 -19.04 -27.00 -46.39
CA ALA A 115 -18.97 -28.04 -47.39
C ALA A 115 -20.04 -29.11 -47.16
N ASP A 116 -20.51 -29.73 -48.23
CA ASP A 116 -21.47 -30.84 -48.18
C ASP A 116 -20.83 -32.23 -48.34
N GLY A 117 -19.49 -32.25 -48.26
CA GLY A 117 -18.64 -33.43 -48.48
C GLY A 117 -18.07 -33.53 -49.90
N ALA A 118 -18.64 -32.86 -50.90
CA ALA A 118 -18.05 -32.80 -52.25
C ALA A 118 -18.12 -31.42 -52.91
N ASN A 119 -19.14 -30.62 -52.60
CA ASN A 119 -19.21 -29.19 -52.93
C ASN A 119 -18.68 -28.37 -51.75
N THR A 120 -17.92 -27.31 -52.05
CA THR A 120 -17.33 -26.42 -51.03
C THR A 120 -17.67 -24.98 -51.38
N GLY A 121 -18.22 -24.25 -50.42
CA GLY A 121 -18.48 -22.81 -50.53
C GLY A 121 -17.24 -21.97 -50.23
N PRO A 122 -17.28 -20.66 -50.49
CA PRO A 122 -16.19 -19.76 -50.14
C PRO A 122 -16.02 -19.64 -48.62
N TYR A 123 -14.83 -19.24 -48.19
CA TYR A 123 -14.61 -18.78 -46.82
C TYR A 123 -15.43 -17.53 -46.51
N SER A 124 -15.81 -17.40 -45.25
CA SER A 124 -16.25 -16.14 -44.70
C SER A 124 -15.18 -15.06 -44.84
N GLY A 125 -15.61 -13.79 -44.79
CA GLY A 125 -14.71 -12.71 -44.39
C GLY A 125 -14.05 -13.07 -43.04
N PRO A 126 -12.77 -12.73 -42.84
CA PRO A 126 -12.12 -12.99 -41.57
C PRO A 126 -12.68 -12.06 -40.49
N ALA A 127 -12.89 -12.60 -39.30
CA ALA A 127 -13.11 -11.82 -38.09
C ALA A 127 -11.87 -11.92 -37.20
N HIS A 128 -11.54 -10.87 -36.47
CA HIS A 128 -10.37 -10.86 -35.59
C HIS A 128 -10.70 -10.51 -34.15
N PHE A 129 -9.90 -11.01 -33.22
CA PHE A 129 -9.98 -10.69 -31.79
C PHE A 129 -8.58 -10.67 -31.18
N ASN A 130 -8.41 -9.94 -30.07
CA ASN A 130 -7.16 -9.87 -29.34
C ASN A 130 -7.30 -10.62 -28.02
N ILE A 131 -6.32 -11.47 -27.72
CA ILE A 131 -6.18 -12.03 -26.38
C ILE A 131 -5.19 -11.15 -25.62
N PHE A 132 -5.60 -10.60 -24.48
CA PHE A 132 -4.74 -9.79 -23.62
C PHE A 132 -4.74 -10.31 -22.19
N THR A 133 -3.67 -10.02 -21.47
CA THR A 133 -3.59 -10.27 -20.02
C THR A 133 -3.81 -8.96 -19.33
N GLN A 134 -4.81 -8.92 -18.46
CA GLN A 134 -5.09 -7.73 -17.66
C GLN A 134 -3.90 -7.45 -16.73
N VAL A 135 -3.57 -6.16 -16.56
CA VAL A 135 -2.65 -5.71 -15.52
C VAL A 135 -3.35 -5.88 -14.18
N VAL A 136 -2.76 -6.71 -13.32
CA VAL A 136 -3.19 -6.89 -11.93
C VAL A 136 -1.99 -6.61 -11.05
N ILE A 137 -2.19 -5.73 -10.07
CA ILE A 137 -1.20 -5.38 -9.05
C ILE A 137 -1.87 -5.66 -7.72
N ASP A 138 -1.33 -6.62 -6.97
CA ASP A 138 -1.87 -6.96 -5.65
C ASP A 138 -1.40 -5.96 -4.59
N ARG A 139 -2.04 -5.99 -3.42
CA ARG A 139 -1.59 -5.18 -2.29
C ARG A 139 -0.18 -5.58 -1.85
N PRO A 140 0.71 -4.62 -1.56
CA PRO A 140 2.01 -4.93 -1.00
C PRO A 140 1.93 -5.34 0.47
N VAL A 141 3.01 -5.95 0.96
CA VAL A 141 3.16 -6.32 2.37
C VAL A 141 4.03 -5.29 3.07
N LEU A 142 3.57 -4.75 4.19
CA LEU A 142 4.37 -3.84 5.00
C LEU A 142 5.33 -4.64 5.88
N LEU A 143 6.62 -4.31 5.86
CA LEU A 143 7.65 -5.03 6.61
C LEU A 143 8.15 -4.23 7.80
N GLN A 144 8.42 -2.93 7.63
CA GLN A 144 8.83 -2.03 8.71
C GLN A 144 8.38 -0.59 8.43
N PRO A 145 8.00 0.18 9.47
CA PRO A 145 7.73 -0.27 10.83
C PRO A 145 6.37 -1.00 10.94
N VAL A 146 6.24 -2.05 11.74
CA VAL A 146 4.99 -2.82 11.94
C VAL A 146 4.78 -3.17 13.41
N ASN A 147 3.64 -3.78 13.76
CA ASN A 147 3.38 -4.32 15.10
C ASN A 147 3.57 -3.31 16.25
N ASN A 148 3.18 -2.05 16.05
CA ASN A 148 3.34 -0.95 17.02
C ASN A 148 4.80 -0.69 17.43
N ALA A 149 5.75 -0.88 16.50
CA ALA A 149 7.17 -0.62 16.73
C ALA A 149 7.41 0.78 17.33
N GLN A 150 8.28 0.84 18.33
CA GLN A 150 8.78 2.07 18.95
C GLN A 150 10.07 2.48 18.23
N LEU A 151 10.08 3.67 17.65
CA LEU A 151 11.23 4.19 16.92
C LEU A 151 12.05 5.13 17.80
N ASP A 152 13.34 5.22 17.49
CA ASP A 152 14.33 6.11 18.11
C ASP A 152 14.53 7.43 17.34
N SER A 153 13.82 7.58 16.21
CA SER A 153 13.84 8.78 15.36
C SER A 153 12.43 9.21 14.93
N VAL A 154 12.33 10.48 14.53
CA VAL A 154 11.17 11.04 13.81
C VAL A 154 11.30 10.90 12.28
N LEU A 155 12.42 10.35 11.81
CA LEU A 155 12.68 10.02 10.40
C LEU A 155 12.66 8.49 10.23
N PRO A 156 11.47 7.86 10.23
CA PRO A 156 11.37 6.42 10.06
C PRO A 156 11.91 5.95 8.71
N ARG A 157 12.35 4.69 8.68
CA ARG A 157 12.58 3.93 7.46
C ARG A 157 11.38 3.04 7.20
N PHE A 158 10.76 3.20 6.03
CA PHE A 158 9.70 2.32 5.54
C PHE A 158 10.29 1.23 4.66
N LEU A 159 9.91 -0.01 4.92
CA LEU A 159 10.29 -1.18 4.15
C LEU A 159 9.03 -1.92 3.70
N ILE A 160 8.90 -2.11 2.40
CA ILE A 160 7.75 -2.69 1.74
C ILE A 160 8.20 -3.95 1.00
N GLY A 161 7.52 -5.07 1.25
CA GLY A 161 7.59 -6.25 0.40
C GLY A 161 6.89 -5.94 -0.92
N ASN A 162 7.63 -6.07 -2.02
CA ASN A 162 7.15 -5.66 -3.32
C ASN A 162 5.83 -6.36 -3.69
N ALA A 163 4.89 -5.60 -4.26
CA ALA A 163 3.61 -6.08 -4.70
C ALA A 163 3.75 -7.19 -5.75
N PRO A 164 3.10 -8.35 -5.54
CA PRO A 164 2.87 -9.32 -6.60
C PRO A 164 2.12 -8.66 -7.76
N ARG A 165 2.40 -9.10 -8.98
CA ARG A 165 1.81 -8.51 -10.19
C ARG A 165 1.72 -9.52 -11.31
N SER A 166 0.74 -9.35 -12.19
CA SER A 166 0.57 -10.16 -13.41
C SER A 166 0.17 -9.30 -14.60
N GLY A 167 0.44 -9.81 -15.80
CA GLY A 167 0.21 -9.08 -17.05
C GLY A 167 1.40 -8.19 -17.44
N PRO A 168 1.22 -7.34 -18.46
CA PRO A 168 2.28 -6.49 -19.00
C PRO A 168 2.49 -5.24 -18.12
N VAL A 169 2.88 -5.45 -16.87
CA VAL A 169 3.03 -4.36 -15.88
C VAL A 169 4.28 -3.55 -16.15
N GLY A 170 4.13 -2.22 -16.16
CA GLY A 170 5.26 -1.29 -16.27
C GLY A 170 6.14 -1.27 -15.00
N ALA A 171 7.13 -0.37 -14.99
CA ALA A 171 7.90 -0.12 -13.77
C ALA A 171 6.97 0.35 -12.64
N LEU A 172 7.08 -0.27 -11.45
CA LEU A 172 6.25 0.07 -10.31
C LEU A 172 6.85 1.21 -9.48
N SER A 173 5.96 2.04 -8.94
CA SER A 173 6.23 2.97 -7.86
C SER A 173 5.25 2.71 -6.71
N TYR A 174 5.67 3.01 -5.49
CA TYR A 174 4.86 2.88 -4.29
C TYR A 174 4.43 4.24 -3.81
N GLN A 175 3.14 4.38 -3.54
CA GLN A 175 2.59 5.50 -2.77
C GLN A 175 2.47 5.07 -1.31
N ILE A 176 3.04 5.85 -0.40
CA ILE A 176 3.00 5.64 1.05
C ILE A 176 2.19 6.78 1.66
N GLU A 177 1.20 6.44 2.49
CA GLU A 177 0.44 7.40 3.29
C GLU A 177 0.72 7.15 4.77
N VAL A 178 0.95 8.24 5.53
CA VAL A 178 1.05 8.20 6.99
C VAL A 178 -0.01 9.12 7.59
N ALA A 179 -0.74 8.66 8.59
CA ALA A 179 -1.90 9.33 9.18
C ALA A 179 -1.97 9.19 10.71
N ASP A 180 -2.77 10.04 11.36
CA ASP A 180 -3.05 9.95 12.81
C ASP A 180 -3.91 8.75 13.21
N GLY A 181 -4.63 8.14 12.24
CA GLY A 181 -5.55 7.04 12.46
C GLY A 181 -5.63 6.07 11.28
N ASP A 182 -6.11 4.86 11.54
CA ASP A 182 -6.22 3.76 10.57
C ASP A 182 -7.29 3.98 9.48
N SER A 183 -8.16 4.97 9.65
CA SER A 183 -9.10 5.43 8.61
C SER A 183 -8.42 6.26 7.52
N PHE A 184 -7.19 6.75 7.75
CA PHE A 184 -6.46 7.66 6.86
C PHE A 184 -7.22 8.96 6.51
N ALA A 185 -8.13 9.41 7.39
CA ALA A 185 -8.86 10.66 7.22
C ALA A 185 -7.95 11.91 7.33
N ASN A 186 -7.02 11.89 8.30
CA ASN A 186 -6.04 12.96 8.53
C ASN A 186 -4.63 12.46 8.20
N LYS A 187 -4.17 12.73 6.98
CA LYS A 187 -2.84 12.31 6.50
C LYS A 187 -1.81 13.39 6.85
N HIS A 188 -0.71 12.98 7.47
CA HIS A 188 0.46 13.84 7.69
C HIS A 188 1.25 14.00 6.41
N VAL A 189 1.47 12.89 5.70
CA VAL A 189 2.33 12.86 4.51
C VAL A 189 1.82 11.83 3.51
N VAL A 190 2.13 12.12 2.25
CA VAL A 190 1.99 11.22 1.12
C VAL A 190 3.31 11.25 0.37
N TRP A 191 4.00 10.13 0.29
CA TRP A 191 5.29 10.02 -0.38
C TRP A 191 5.25 8.98 -1.47
N THR A 192 6.16 9.11 -2.42
CA THR A 192 6.35 8.14 -3.50
C THR A 192 7.79 7.68 -3.57
N VAL A 193 7.98 6.42 -3.97
CA VAL A 193 9.30 5.83 -4.18
C VAL A 193 9.24 4.80 -5.31
N GLY A 194 10.22 4.83 -6.20
CA GLY A 194 10.36 3.81 -7.24
C GLY A 194 10.69 2.45 -6.62
N GLU A 195 10.17 1.38 -7.21
CA GLU A 195 10.45 0.03 -6.76
C GLU A 195 11.95 -0.29 -6.77
N GLN A 196 12.42 -1.01 -5.75
CA GLN A 196 13.79 -1.52 -5.64
C GLN A 196 13.81 -3.05 -5.69
N PRO A 197 14.95 -3.69 -6.02
CA PRO A 197 15.05 -5.15 -6.06
C PRO A 197 14.68 -5.78 -4.71
N THR A 198 13.91 -6.87 -4.76
CA THR A 198 13.41 -7.67 -3.61
C THR A 198 12.42 -6.96 -2.68
N GLN A 199 12.76 -5.77 -2.17
CA GLN A 199 11.96 -4.96 -1.26
C GLN A 199 12.21 -3.49 -1.56
N THR A 200 11.20 -2.66 -1.33
CA THR A 200 11.26 -1.22 -1.56
C THR A 200 11.45 -0.48 -0.25
N ARG A 201 12.50 0.34 -0.18
CA ARG A 201 12.83 1.17 0.97
C ARG A 201 12.57 2.64 0.68
N LEU A 202 11.94 3.33 1.63
CA LEU A 202 11.91 4.80 1.69
C LEU A 202 12.38 5.25 3.07
N ASP A 203 13.49 5.98 3.14
CA ASP A 203 13.79 6.79 4.32
C ASP A 203 12.93 8.05 4.27
N ALA A 204 12.25 8.38 5.38
CA ALA A 204 11.32 9.51 5.44
C ALA A 204 12.00 10.81 4.95
N PRO A 205 11.49 11.45 3.87
CA PRO A 205 12.05 12.71 3.35
C PRO A 205 11.96 13.88 4.33
N SER A 206 11.02 13.83 5.28
CA SER A 206 10.84 14.83 6.32
C SER A 206 10.41 14.19 7.63
N GLY A 207 10.70 14.87 8.74
CA GLY A 207 10.36 14.39 10.08
C GLY A 207 8.86 14.32 10.32
N LEU A 208 8.41 13.25 10.96
CA LEU A 208 7.04 13.06 11.42
C LEU A 208 6.84 13.63 12.84
N PRO A 209 5.59 13.86 13.28
CA PRO A 209 5.31 14.31 14.64
C PRO A 209 5.97 13.42 15.69
N SER A 210 6.66 14.01 16.66
CA SER A 210 7.39 13.28 17.71
C SER A 210 6.46 12.66 18.75
N GLY A 211 6.86 11.51 19.29
CA GLY A 211 6.19 10.80 20.37
C GLY A 211 4.75 10.38 20.06
N LYS A 212 4.34 10.36 18.79
CA LYS A 212 2.98 10.04 18.36
C LYS A 212 2.88 8.62 17.82
N GLN A 213 1.77 7.96 18.11
CA GLN A 213 1.38 6.77 17.38
C GLN A 213 0.79 7.20 16.03
N LEU A 214 1.30 6.62 14.95
CA LEU A 214 0.91 6.89 13.58
C LEU A 214 0.60 5.59 12.86
N PHE A 215 -0.21 5.70 11.82
CA PHE A 215 -0.61 4.59 10.96
C PHE A 215 -0.09 4.83 9.56
N TRP A 216 0.36 3.78 8.88
CA TRP A 216 0.79 3.89 7.50
C TRP A 216 0.28 2.74 6.65
N ARG A 217 0.13 3.02 5.36
CA ARG A 217 -0.22 2.05 4.32
C ARG A 217 0.54 2.37 3.04
N ALA A 218 0.70 1.36 2.20
CA ALA A 218 1.29 1.53 0.89
C ALA A 218 0.45 0.87 -0.20
N ARG A 219 0.49 1.41 -1.41
CA ARG A 219 -0.01 0.73 -2.62
C ARG A 219 0.99 0.90 -3.75
N ALA A 220 1.04 -0.07 -4.64
CA ALA A 220 1.84 0.01 -5.86
C ALA A 220 0.99 0.52 -7.02
N TYR A 221 1.63 1.24 -7.93
CA TYR A 221 1.04 1.64 -9.21
C TYR A 221 2.11 1.61 -10.31
N ASP A 222 1.71 1.35 -11.54
CA ASP A 222 2.61 1.33 -12.69
C ASP A 222 2.64 2.69 -13.43
N THR A 223 3.50 2.78 -14.45
CA THR A 223 3.66 3.98 -15.28
C THR A 223 2.41 4.37 -16.08
N THR A 224 1.45 3.47 -16.24
CA THR A 224 0.17 3.75 -16.91
C THR A 224 -0.90 4.29 -15.95
N GLY A 225 -0.60 4.28 -14.65
CA GLY A 225 -1.53 4.67 -13.59
C GLY A 225 -2.41 3.52 -13.08
N ALA A 226 -2.20 2.29 -13.57
CA ALA A 226 -2.85 1.12 -12.99
C ALA A 226 -2.34 0.95 -11.55
N ALA A 227 -3.26 0.96 -10.58
CA ALA A 227 -2.94 0.90 -9.16
C ALA A 227 -3.56 -0.32 -8.51
N GLY A 228 -2.80 -0.98 -7.63
CA GLY A 228 -3.29 -2.05 -6.78
C GLY A 228 -4.04 -1.52 -5.55
N ASP A 229 -4.61 -2.46 -4.81
CA ASP A 229 -5.19 -2.18 -3.50
C ASP A 229 -4.16 -1.67 -2.50
N TRP A 230 -4.63 -0.93 -1.50
CA TRP A 230 -3.82 -0.59 -0.35
C TRP A 230 -3.45 -1.85 0.46
N SER A 231 -2.24 -1.84 1.02
CA SER A 231 -1.84 -2.79 2.05
C SER A 231 -2.79 -2.74 3.25
N ALA A 232 -2.76 -3.79 4.07
CA ALA A 232 -3.21 -3.65 5.45
C ALA A 232 -2.46 -2.48 6.12
N SER A 233 -3.14 -1.75 6.99
CA SER A 233 -2.50 -0.68 7.75
C SER A 233 -1.55 -1.26 8.79
N ALA A 234 -0.44 -0.57 9.02
CA ALA A 234 0.48 -0.86 10.11
C ALA A 234 0.61 0.38 11.01
N ALA A 235 0.83 0.14 12.29
CA ALA A 235 1.02 1.18 13.29
C ALA A 235 2.44 1.16 13.84
N PHE A 236 2.93 2.34 14.20
CA PHE A 236 4.22 2.56 14.86
C PHE A 236 4.14 3.82 15.72
N ARG A 237 5.12 4.02 16.60
CA ARG A 237 5.26 5.24 17.39
C ARG A 237 6.63 5.87 17.12
N THR A 238 6.62 7.14 16.73
CA THR A 238 7.84 7.92 16.53
C THR A 238 8.55 8.18 17.85
N ALA A 239 9.86 8.44 17.79
CA ALA A 239 10.58 8.86 18.99
C ALA A 239 9.92 10.06 19.62
N ALA A 240 9.71 9.98 20.93
CA ALA A 240 9.46 11.16 21.72
C ALA A 240 10.67 12.09 21.57
N VAL A 241 10.45 13.39 21.66
CA VAL A 241 11.56 14.29 21.96
C VAL A 241 12.12 13.80 23.28
N THR A 242 13.29 13.19 23.25
CA THR A 242 14.08 13.06 24.46
C THR A 242 14.46 14.50 24.79
N VAL A 243 13.65 15.17 25.61
CA VAL A 243 14.22 16.19 26.48
C VAL A 243 15.34 15.42 27.15
N PRO A 244 16.62 15.79 26.96
CA PRO A 244 17.66 15.15 27.72
C PRO A 244 17.19 15.21 29.15
N THR A 245 16.96 14.05 29.78
CA THR A 245 17.04 14.01 31.23
C THR A 245 18.36 14.71 31.49
N PRO A 246 18.40 15.86 32.17
CA PRO A 246 19.67 16.50 32.41
C PRO A 246 20.48 15.46 33.13
N THR A 247 21.42 14.83 32.42
CA THR A 247 22.62 14.32 33.03
C THR A 247 23.05 15.50 33.88
N PRO A 248 23.09 15.38 35.22
CA PRO A 248 23.58 16.46 36.05
C PRO A 248 24.87 16.89 35.38
N GLY A 249 24.86 18.11 34.83
CA GLY A 249 25.97 18.56 34.02
C GLY A 249 27.21 18.27 34.83
N THR A 250 28.26 17.77 34.21
CA THR A 250 29.60 17.68 34.79
C THR A 250 30.17 19.07 35.15
N GLY A 251 29.33 20.08 35.35
CA GLY A 251 29.63 21.24 36.16
C GLY A 251 29.74 20.78 37.61
N GLY A 252 30.95 20.87 38.17
CA GLY A 252 31.24 20.49 39.54
C GLY A 252 30.25 21.02 40.56
N SER A 253 30.27 20.41 41.75
CA SER A 253 29.40 20.79 42.86
C SER A 253 29.44 22.29 43.14
N CYS A 254 28.28 22.93 43.22
CA CYS A 254 28.14 24.31 43.69
C CYS A 254 28.06 24.38 45.22
N ALA A 255 28.16 23.25 45.93
CA ALA A 255 28.12 23.18 47.40
C ALA A 255 29.26 23.93 48.10
N SER A 256 30.32 24.30 47.38
CA SER A 256 31.43 25.12 47.92
C SER A 256 31.09 26.60 48.07
N ARG A 257 29.93 27.06 47.58
CA ARG A 257 29.47 28.45 47.75
C ARG A 257 28.97 28.68 49.17
N GLY A 258 29.17 29.89 49.72
CA GLY A 258 28.95 30.18 51.14
C GLY A 258 27.50 30.52 51.51
N THR A 259 26.66 30.85 50.52
CA THR A 259 25.27 31.24 50.73
C THR A 259 24.31 30.53 49.75
N PRO A 260 23.02 30.37 50.11
CA PRO A 260 22.04 29.77 49.20
C PRO A 260 21.89 30.50 47.86
N LEU A 261 21.95 31.84 47.86
CA LEU A 261 21.86 32.62 46.63
C LEU A 261 23.04 32.34 45.70
N GLU A 262 24.27 32.25 46.21
CA GLU A 262 25.44 31.91 45.39
C GLU A 262 25.36 30.48 44.84
N ILE A 263 24.80 29.54 45.60
CA ILE A 263 24.53 28.17 45.12
C ILE A 263 23.55 28.22 43.95
N LEU A 264 22.42 28.92 44.12
CA LEU A 264 21.40 29.06 43.10
C LEU A 264 21.94 29.77 41.85
N GLN A 265 22.74 30.83 42.00
CA GLN A 265 23.40 31.50 40.88
C GLN A 265 24.39 30.58 40.17
N CYS A 266 25.22 29.84 40.93
CA CYS A 266 26.15 28.87 40.38
C CYS A 266 25.43 27.77 39.59
N ARG A 267 24.32 27.23 40.12
CA ARG A 267 23.51 26.22 39.46
C ARG A 267 22.79 26.76 38.24
N ARG A 268 22.25 27.98 38.29
CA ARG A 268 21.57 28.60 37.14
C ARG A 268 22.50 28.82 35.95
N ASN A 269 23.76 29.18 36.22
CA ASN A 269 24.79 29.37 35.20
C ASN A 269 25.22 28.06 34.50
N GLN A 270 24.77 26.90 34.99
CA GLN A 270 25.00 25.60 34.33
C GLN A 270 23.99 25.35 33.20
N TYR A 271 22.98 26.20 33.04
CA TYR A 271 21.94 26.10 32.01
C TYR A 271 22.05 27.23 30.99
N GLY A 272 21.37 27.07 29.85
CA GLY A 272 21.29 28.09 28.80
C GLY A 272 20.57 29.37 29.25
N ALA A 273 20.39 30.32 28.32
CA ALA A 273 19.75 31.61 28.60
C ALA A 273 18.35 31.48 29.22
N HIS A 274 17.64 30.39 28.93
CA HIS A 274 16.35 30.05 29.53
C HIS A 274 16.28 28.53 29.78
N MET A 275 15.84 28.11 30.97
CA MET A 275 15.59 26.73 31.37
C MET A 275 14.18 26.31 30.96
N ASN A 276 14.04 25.15 30.32
CA ASN A 276 12.73 24.53 30.13
C ASN A 276 12.19 23.92 31.44
N ALA A 277 10.93 23.51 31.46
CA ALA A 277 10.27 22.98 32.66
C ALA A 277 11.01 21.78 33.31
N THR A 278 11.71 20.95 32.53
CA THR A 278 12.51 19.83 33.07
C THR A 278 13.82 20.33 33.67
N GLU A 279 14.48 21.28 33.01
CA GLU A 279 15.71 21.93 33.50
C GLU A 279 15.46 22.71 34.79
N ILE A 280 14.31 23.39 34.92
CA ILE A 280 13.88 24.05 36.17
C ILE A 280 13.84 23.06 37.33
N VAL A 281 13.20 21.89 37.15
CA VAL A 281 13.10 20.89 38.23
C VAL A 281 14.48 20.35 38.61
N ALA A 282 15.34 20.09 37.62
CA ALA A 282 16.71 19.65 37.87
C ALA A 282 17.54 20.72 38.61
N PHE A 283 17.38 21.99 38.22
CA PHE A 283 17.97 23.14 38.90
C PHE A 283 17.52 23.21 40.36
N LEU A 284 16.22 23.10 40.65
CA LEU A 284 15.67 23.17 42.00
C LEU A 284 16.19 22.00 42.86
N LYS A 285 16.15 20.77 42.35
CA LYS A 285 16.62 19.59 43.09
C LYS A 285 18.12 19.65 43.40
N ALA A 286 18.94 20.00 42.42
CA ALA A 286 20.39 20.13 42.61
C ALA A 286 20.74 21.28 43.56
N SER A 287 20.01 22.39 43.51
CA SER A 287 20.21 23.52 44.41
C SER A 287 19.82 23.18 45.85
N ALA A 288 18.68 22.50 46.06
CA ALA A 288 18.27 22.04 47.38
C ALA A 288 19.32 21.11 48.01
N LYS A 289 19.84 20.16 47.22
CA LYS A 289 20.90 19.24 47.65
C LYS A 289 22.18 19.97 48.10
N ASP A 290 22.63 20.96 47.33
CA ASP A 290 23.81 21.75 47.69
C ASP A 290 23.53 22.68 48.88
N ILE A 291 22.33 23.26 48.97
CA ILE A 291 21.93 24.10 50.11
C ILE A 291 21.89 23.27 51.40
N ASN A 292 21.52 21.98 51.33
CA ASN A 292 21.54 21.05 52.45
C ASN A 292 22.94 20.80 53.03
N THR A 293 24.02 21.14 52.31
CA THR A 293 25.38 21.08 52.87
C THR A 293 25.73 22.30 53.72
N LEU A 294 24.93 23.37 53.68
CA LEU A 294 25.11 24.56 54.50
C LEU A 294 24.45 24.36 55.88
N ALA A 295 25.25 24.11 56.91
CA ALA A 295 24.73 23.94 58.28
C ALA A 295 23.98 25.18 58.81
N THR A 296 24.24 26.36 58.24
CA THR A 296 23.71 27.66 58.72
C THR A 296 22.27 27.96 58.31
N VAL A 297 21.68 27.19 57.38
CA VAL A 297 20.36 27.51 56.77
C VAL A 297 19.25 26.51 57.11
N GLY A 298 19.55 25.50 57.92
CA GLY A 298 18.63 24.41 58.25
C GLY A 298 18.41 23.44 57.09
N GLY A 299 17.67 22.35 57.33
CA GLY A 299 17.44 21.30 56.34
C GLY A 299 16.62 20.12 56.90
N PRO A 300 16.24 19.15 56.05
CA PRO A 300 16.56 19.06 54.62
C PRO A 300 15.57 19.86 53.76
N TRP A 301 16.11 20.77 52.95
CA TRP A 301 15.41 21.43 51.87
C TRP A 301 15.09 20.44 50.75
N GLY A 302 14.00 20.72 50.06
CA GLY A 302 13.47 19.90 48.99
C GLY A 302 12.67 20.72 47.97
N THR A 303 12.05 20.01 47.03
CA THR A 303 11.19 20.61 46.02
C THR A 303 9.72 20.36 46.33
N LEU A 304 8.89 21.40 46.21
CA LEU A 304 7.47 21.32 46.54
C LEU A 304 6.71 20.56 45.43
N VAL A 305 6.01 19.48 45.79
CA VAL A 305 5.22 18.66 44.88
C VAL A 305 3.86 19.32 44.61
N LYS A 306 3.43 19.40 43.35
CA LYS A 306 2.10 19.89 42.95
C LYS A 306 1.05 18.80 43.16
N THR A 307 -0.15 19.21 43.57
CA THR A 307 -1.32 18.33 43.68
C THR A 307 -2.13 18.23 42.37
N SER A 308 -1.85 19.11 41.40
CA SER A 308 -2.48 19.13 40.08
C SER A 308 -1.63 19.92 39.07
N GLY A 309 -1.82 19.65 37.77
CA GLY A 309 -1.08 20.25 36.66
C GLY A 309 0.24 19.53 36.33
N SER A 310 0.66 19.59 35.06
CA SER A 310 1.86 18.90 34.54
C SER A 310 3.07 19.81 34.33
N GLN A 311 2.92 21.13 34.49
CA GLN A 311 4.04 22.07 34.37
C GLN A 311 5.11 21.80 35.43
N CYS A 312 6.38 21.87 35.02
CA CYS A 312 7.55 21.50 35.83
C CYS A 312 7.44 20.09 36.41
N ASN A 313 6.99 19.14 35.58
CA ASN A 313 6.97 17.70 35.87
C ASN A 313 6.30 17.34 37.21
N GLY A 314 5.26 18.09 37.60
CA GLY A 314 4.53 17.87 38.85
C GLY A 314 5.15 18.52 40.09
N TYR A 315 6.11 19.43 39.95
CA TYR A 315 6.70 20.22 41.04
C TYR A 315 6.46 21.72 40.85
N SER A 316 6.71 22.53 41.88
CA SER A 316 6.80 24.00 41.70
C SER A 316 7.93 24.36 40.74
N CYS A 317 7.77 25.46 40.04
CA CYS A 317 8.75 25.94 39.05
C CYS A 317 9.81 26.88 39.66
N ASP A 318 9.67 27.18 40.95
CA ASP A 318 10.32 28.31 41.61
C ASP A 318 10.46 28.12 43.13
N ILE A 319 9.80 27.13 43.73
CA ILE A 319 9.78 26.97 45.20
C ILE A 319 10.72 25.86 45.68
N LEU A 320 11.60 26.22 46.63
CA LEU A 320 12.20 25.28 47.56
C LEU A 320 11.44 25.27 48.89
N CYS A 321 11.29 24.09 49.48
CA CYS A 321 10.55 23.89 50.71
C CYS A 321 11.38 23.17 51.77
N LEU A 322 11.00 23.31 53.04
CA LEU A 322 11.59 22.61 54.18
C LEU A 322 10.47 22.14 55.10
N GLY A 323 10.50 20.87 55.50
CA GLY A 323 9.49 20.26 56.36
C GLY A 323 8.16 20.00 55.66
N ASN A 324 7.19 19.49 56.43
CA ASN A 324 5.85 19.13 55.95
C ASN A 324 4.77 19.62 56.95
N GLY A 325 3.52 19.70 56.48
CA GLY A 325 2.40 20.13 57.31
C GLY A 325 2.44 21.63 57.65
N SER A 326 1.81 22.02 58.76
CA SER A 326 1.65 23.43 59.16
C SER A 326 2.97 24.14 59.50
N GLY A 327 4.06 23.40 59.69
CA GLY A 327 5.40 23.94 59.93
C GLY A 327 6.26 24.07 58.67
N GLN A 328 5.69 23.84 57.47
CA GLN A 328 6.43 23.91 56.23
C GLN A 328 6.89 25.34 55.92
N ILE A 329 8.19 25.48 55.63
CA ILE A 329 8.77 26.73 55.14
C ILE A 329 8.92 26.62 53.62
N GLN A 330 8.50 27.64 52.90
CA GLN A 330 8.67 27.74 51.44
C GLN A 330 9.42 29.02 51.10
N ARG A 331 10.31 28.96 50.12
CA ARG A 331 11.04 30.11 49.59
C ARG A 331 10.95 30.09 48.08
N ASP A 332 10.62 31.25 47.52
CA ASP A 332 10.80 31.51 46.11
C ASP A 332 12.29 31.69 45.81
N VAL A 333 12.77 30.93 44.82
CA VAL A 333 14.16 30.89 44.41
C VAL A 333 14.40 31.28 42.95
N LEU A 334 13.34 31.59 42.19
CA LEU A 334 13.43 32.03 40.80
C LEU A 334 12.39 33.11 40.52
N ILE A 335 12.85 34.33 40.22
CA ILE A 335 11.96 35.39 39.72
C ILE A 335 11.44 34.96 38.36
N ASP A 336 10.11 34.93 38.23
CA ASP A 336 9.40 34.74 36.95
C ASP A 336 9.89 33.46 36.24
N ALA A 337 9.43 32.32 36.74
CA ALA A 337 9.85 30.99 36.27
C ALA A 337 9.58 30.77 34.77
N GLU A 338 8.63 31.51 34.20
CA GLU A 338 8.26 31.48 32.79
C GLU A 338 8.98 32.56 31.95
N GLY A 339 9.75 33.46 32.57
CA GLY A 339 10.44 34.56 31.91
C GLY A 339 11.93 34.61 32.22
N SER A 340 12.36 35.57 33.06
CA SER A 340 13.80 35.83 33.25
C SER A 340 14.53 34.72 34.00
N GLN A 341 13.82 33.97 34.87
CA GLN A 341 14.37 32.87 35.67
C GLN A 341 15.64 33.28 36.44
N THR A 342 15.59 34.48 37.02
CA THR A 342 16.69 35.06 37.77
C THR A 342 16.71 34.43 39.17
N PRO A 343 17.82 33.81 39.60
CA PRO A 343 17.90 33.19 40.91
C PRO A 343 17.81 34.20 42.04
N ILE A 344 16.98 33.89 43.03
CA ILE A 344 16.86 34.65 44.26
C ILE A 344 16.90 33.72 45.47
N TRP A 345 17.14 34.26 46.65
CA TRP A 345 16.87 33.57 47.91
C TRP A 345 15.83 34.38 48.67
N GLY A 346 14.58 34.27 48.23
CA GLY A 346 13.47 35.02 48.81
C GLY A 346 13.32 34.76 50.31
N GLY A 347 12.75 35.72 51.03
CA GLY A 347 12.30 35.50 52.40
C GLY A 347 11.31 34.32 52.48
N PRO A 348 11.11 33.71 53.66
CA PRO A 348 10.05 32.71 53.82
C PRO A 348 8.72 33.29 53.35
N LEU A 349 8.02 32.55 52.49
CA LEU A 349 6.65 32.88 52.10
C LEU A 349 5.77 32.86 53.35
N SER A 350 4.72 33.67 53.37
CA SER A 350 3.78 33.75 54.49
C SER A 350 2.35 33.98 54.01
N GLY A 351 1.37 33.69 54.88
CA GLY A 351 -0.05 33.89 54.59
C GLY A 351 -0.53 33.07 53.38
N SER A 352 -1.25 33.71 52.46
CA SER A 352 -1.80 33.10 51.24
C SER A 352 -0.74 32.66 50.22
N GLY A 353 0.54 33.01 50.41
CA GLY A 353 1.64 32.58 49.56
C GLY A 353 2.15 31.16 49.83
N ILE A 354 1.66 30.49 50.89
CA ILE A 354 2.05 29.11 51.21
C ILE A 354 0.95 28.16 50.75
N ALA A 355 1.30 27.20 49.90
CA ALA A 355 0.48 26.02 49.64
C ALA A 355 1.12 24.80 50.31
N VAL A 356 0.65 24.43 51.51
CA VAL A 356 1.19 23.28 52.26
C VAL A 356 0.98 21.99 51.44
N ARG A 357 2.08 21.43 50.93
CA ARG A 357 2.09 20.21 50.09
C ARG A 357 3.28 19.34 50.47
N GLN A 358 3.40 18.16 49.87
CA GLN A 358 4.56 17.31 50.09
C GLN A 358 5.83 18.04 49.65
N CYS A 359 6.80 18.14 50.56
CA CYS A 359 8.16 18.56 50.24
C CYS A 359 9.03 17.33 50.00
N GLU A 360 9.52 17.15 48.78
CA GLU A 360 10.44 16.07 48.46
C GLU A 360 11.87 16.51 48.79
N ALA A 361 12.37 16.12 49.97
CA ALA A 361 13.74 16.37 50.41
C ALA A 361 14.77 15.78 49.43
N GLN A 362 15.89 16.49 49.23
CA GLN A 362 16.91 16.18 48.22
C GLN A 362 18.30 15.88 48.81
#